data_AF-A0A8T3YTJ9-F1
#
_entry.id   AF-A0A8T3YTJ9-F1
#
_cell.length_a   1.000
_cell.length_b   1.000
_cell.length_c   1.000
_cell.angle_alpha   90.00
_cell.angle_beta   90.00
_cell.angle_gamma   90.00
#
_symmetry.space_group_name_H-M   'P 1'
#
loop_
_entity.id
_entity.type
_entity.pdbx_description
1 polymer ?
#
loop_
_entity_poly.entity_id
_entity_poly.type
_entity_poly.pdbx_seq_one_letter_code
_entity_poly.pdbx_strand_id
1 'polypeptide(L)'
;MQQGIKQEKKYLTAEAIMRYFKGDETLSTEIMCNTIPNFVTSDQSLYEALGSFEDKSQIDLNKLVKFLEVVEIMSYAKAFGPRKILTPQRVNELWGIINKNNEAINTTSNTTSNLISDTKSDTSSITNFDNNKDTNKSTENNNKQQKNKQGEHNG
;
A
#
# COMPACT_ATOMS: atom_id res chain seq x y z
N MET A 1 29.17 28.43 20.75
CA MET A 1 29.04 27.90 19.37
C MET A 1 28.31 26.57 19.47
N GLN A 2 27.00 26.53 19.22
CA GLN A 2 26.27 25.26 19.18
C GLN A 2 26.63 24.57 17.86
N GLN A 3 27.34 23.44 17.95
CA GLN A 3 27.52 22.54 16.82
C GLN A 3 26.15 21.88 16.58
N GLY A 4 25.38 22.41 15.63
CA GLY A 4 24.12 21.80 15.22
C GLY A 4 24.42 20.43 14.61
N ILE A 5 23.81 19.38 15.16
CA ILE A 5 23.84 18.03 14.59
C ILE A 5 23.23 18.14 13.19
N LYS A 6 24.05 17.99 12.15
CA LYS A 6 23.59 18.01 10.76
C LYS A 6 22.82 16.72 10.52
N GLN A 7 21.50 16.77 10.60
CA GLN A 7 20.67 15.61 10.27
C GLN A 7 20.86 15.30 8.78
N GLU A 8 21.31 14.09 8.46
CA GLU A 8 21.43 13.62 7.09
C GLU A 8 20.03 13.40 6.52
N LYS A 9 19.74 14.04 5.38
CA LYS A 9 18.46 13.86 4.70
C LYS A 9 18.45 12.50 3.99
N LYS A 10 17.42 11.69 4.25
CA LYS A 10 17.18 10.40 3.61
C LYS A 10 16.53 10.62 2.24
N TYR A 11 17.19 10.16 1.18
CA TYR A 11 16.63 10.23 -0.17
C TYR A 11 15.55 9.15 -0.38
N LEU A 12 14.38 9.54 -0.86
CA LEU A 12 13.29 8.63 -1.20
C LEU A 12 13.32 8.31 -2.69
N THR A 13 13.56 7.03 -3.01
CA THR A 13 13.46 6.49 -4.38
C THR A 13 12.00 6.33 -4.80
N ALA A 14 11.74 6.19 -6.10
CA ALA A 14 10.40 5.90 -6.62
C ALA A 14 9.77 4.66 -5.95
N GLU A 15 10.57 3.61 -5.72
CA GLU A 15 10.13 2.40 -5.01
C GLU A 15 9.68 2.71 -3.57
N ALA A 16 10.48 3.46 -2.79
CA ALA A 16 10.12 3.82 -1.43
C ALA A 16 8.82 4.65 -1.38
N ILE A 17 8.66 5.57 -2.32
CA ILE A 17 7.44 6.37 -2.46
C ILE A 17 6.24 5.48 -2.78
N MET A 18 6.39 4.51 -3.69
CA MET A 18 5.31 3.55 -3.97
C MET A 18 4.94 2.72 -2.74
N ARG A 19 5.90 2.23 -1.96
CA ARG A 19 5.63 1.49 -0.72
C ARG A 19 4.84 2.34 0.28
N TYR A 20 5.19 3.61 0.44
CA TYR A 20 4.45 4.55 1.28
C TYR A 20 2.96 4.64 0.88
N PHE A 21 2.68 4.83 -0.41
CA PHE A 21 1.31 4.90 -0.92
C PHE A 21 0.57 3.56 -0.80
N LYS A 22 1.28 2.43 -0.92
CA LYS A 22 0.71 1.09 -0.71
C LYS A 22 0.53 0.69 0.76
N GLY A 23 0.91 1.55 1.71
CA GLY A 23 0.64 1.32 3.13
C GLY A 23 1.79 0.71 3.93
N ASP A 24 3.05 0.89 3.52
CA ASP A 24 4.22 0.62 4.38
C ASP A 24 4.11 1.43 5.68
N GLU A 25 3.80 0.77 6.80
CA GLU A 25 3.52 1.40 8.08
C GLU A 25 4.73 2.12 8.67
N THR A 26 5.92 1.56 8.50
CA THR A 26 7.17 2.12 9.02
C THR A 26 7.44 3.46 8.36
N LEU A 27 7.47 3.48 7.02
CA LEU A 27 7.72 4.70 6.26
C LEU A 27 6.55 5.69 6.41
N SER A 28 5.32 5.19 6.51
CA SER A 28 4.15 6.04 6.76
C SER A 28 4.26 6.77 8.08
N THR A 29 4.64 6.08 9.16
CA THR A 29 4.83 6.67 10.48
C THR A 29 5.96 7.69 10.46
N GLU A 30 7.10 7.35 9.84
CA GLU A 30 8.23 8.27 9.70
C GLU A 30 7.83 9.58 8.98
N ILE A 31 7.04 9.51 7.90
CA ILE A 31 6.63 10.70 7.14
C ILE A 31 5.52 11.47 7.86
N MET A 32 4.55 10.78 8.46
CA MET A 32 3.39 11.43 9.11
C MET A 32 3.76 12.14 10.40
N CYS A 33 4.66 11.55 11.20
CA CYS A 33 4.97 12.03 12.55
C CYS A 33 6.16 12.99 12.59
N ASN A 34 6.90 13.16 11.49
CA ASN A 34 8.08 14.02 11.49
C ASN A 34 7.73 15.49 11.27
N THR A 35 8.22 16.35 12.15
CA THR A 35 8.02 17.80 12.13
C THR A 35 9.12 18.54 11.37
N ILE A 36 10.27 17.88 11.13
CA ILE A 36 11.41 18.45 10.40
C ILE A 36 11.59 17.67 9.09
N PRO A 37 11.76 18.35 7.93
CA PRO A 37 12.00 17.69 6.64
C PRO A 37 13.32 16.91 6.63
N ASN A 38 13.26 15.63 7.00
CA ASN A 38 14.39 14.70 6.94
C ASN A 38 14.41 13.87 5.67
N PHE A 39 13.43 14.08 4.80
CA PHE A 39 13.28 13.37 3.55
C PHE A 39 13.47 14.31 2.38
N VAL A 40 14.15 13.80 1.37
CA VAL A 40 14.33 14.50 0.10
C VAL A 40 14.04 13.53 -1.04
N THR A 41 13.48 14.01 -2.13
CA THR A 41 13.29 13.22 -3.35
C THR A 41 13.41 14.11 -4.58
N SER A 42 13.38 13.52 -5.77
CA SER A 42 13.26 14.27 -7.02
C SER A 42 11.83 14.22 -7.57
N ASP A 43 11.47 15.28 -8.29
CA ASP A 43 10.23 15.34 -9.08
C ASP A 43 10.08 14.16 -10.07
N GLN A 44 11.20 13.62 -10.58
CA GLN A 44 11.23 12.38 -11.38
C GLN A 44 10.85 11.15 -10.56
N SER A 45 11.39 10.99 -9.35
CA SER A 45 11.07 9.82 -8.51
C SER A 45 9.61 9.81 -8.07
N LEU A 46 9.06 10.99 -7.77
CA LEU A 46 7.63 11.14 -7.50
C LEU A 46 6.78 10.82 -8.73
N TYR A 47 7.17 11.33 -9.91
CA TYR A 47 6.51 11.02 -11.17
C TYR A 47 6.50 9.52 -11.49
N GLU A 48 7.63 8.84 -11.36
CA GLU A 48 7.72 7.39 -11.58
C GLU A 48 6.79 6.64 -10.62
N ALA A 49 6.83 6.97 -9.33
CA ALA A 49 6.02 6.30 -8.32
C ALA A 49 4.52 6.44 -8.58
N LEU A 50 4.02 7.68 -8.75
CA LEU A 50 2.60 7.93 -9.00
C LEU A 50 2.17 7.41 -10.38
N GLY A 51 3.06 7.53 -11.38
CA GLY A 51 2.85 7.06 -12.74
C GLY A 51 2.67 5.54 -12.83
N SER A 52 3.35 4.78 -11.96
CA SER A 52 3.33 3.32 -11.95
C SER A 52 2.06 2.68 -11.39
N PHE A 53 1.16 3.41 -10.73
CA PHE A 53 -0.13 2.84 -10.30
C PHE A 53 -1.05 2.62 -11.50
N GLU A 54 -1.56 1.40 -11.72
CA GLU A 54 -2.55 1.16 -12.78
C GLU A 54 -3.87 1.86 -12.46
N ASP A 55 -4.34 1.71 -11.21
CA ASP A 55 -5.51 2.37 -10.68
C ASP A 55 -5.10 3.55 -9.80
N LYS A 56 -5.40 4.77 -10.27
CA LYS A 56 -5.06 6.01 -9.56
C LYS A 56 -5.92 6.23 -8.32
N SER A 57 -7.06 5.54 -8.18
CA SER A 57 -7.89 5.62 -6.97
C SER A 57 -7.20 5.04 -5.73
N GLN A 58 -6.16 4.22 -5.92
CA GLN A 58 -5.33 3.68 -4.84
C GLN A 58 -4.40 4.72 -4.20
N ILE A 59 -4.25 5.89 -4.82
CA ILE A 59 -3.42 6.97 -4.28
C ILE A 59 -4.28 7.79 -3.33
N ASP A 60 -4.08 7.58 -2.03
CA ASP A 60 -4.69 8.40 -0.98
C ASP A 60 -4.19 9.85 -1.07
N LEU A 61 -5.10 10.77 -1.40
CA LEU A 61 -4.79 12.19 -1.54
C LEU A 61 -4.28 12.81 -0.23
N ASN A 62 -4.76 12.36 0.93
CA ASN A 62 -4.29 12.87 2.22
C ASN A 62 -2.83 12.49 2.45
N LYS A 63 -2.46 11.26 2.10
CA LYS A 63 -1.05 10.82 2.10
C LYS A 63 -0.20 11.64 1.13
N LEU A 64 -0.71 11.92 -0.07
CA LEU A 64 0.02 12.74 -1.03
C LEU A 64 0.26 14.15 -0.50
N VAL A 65 -0.76 14.80 0.05
CA VAL A 65 -0.63 16.15 0.63
C VAL A 65 0.41 16.14 1.76
N LYS A 66 0.36 15.16 2.68
CA LYS A 66 1.34 15.08 3.76
C LYS A 66 2.76 14.82 3.23
N PHE A 67 2.89 13.96 2.21
CA PHE A 67 4.18 13.73 1.56
C PHE A 67 4.75 15.02 0.98
N LEU A 68 3.94 15.82 0.29
CA LEU A 68 4.37 17.12 -0.28
C LEU A 68 4.71 18.17 0.79
N GLU A 69 4.12 18.07 1.99
CA GLU A 69 4.40 18.95 3.12
C GLU A 69 5.76 18.65 3.78
N VAL A 70 6.10 17.36 3.93
CA VAL A 70 7.26 16.92 4.74
C VAL A 70 8.49 16.60 3.89
N VAL A 71 8.31 16.17 2.64
CA VAL A 71 9.40 15.75 1.76
C VAL A 71 9.86 16.90 0.88
N GLU A 72 11.14 17.24 0.94
CA GLU A 72 11.73 18.21 0.00
C GLU A 72 11.81 17.60 -1.41
N ILE A 73 11.20 18.27 -2.39
CA ILE A 73 11.22 17.81 -3.79
C ILE A 73 12.18 18.67 -4.60
N MET A 74 13.29 18.07 -5.03
CA MET A 74 14.26 18.70 -5.91
C MET A 74 13.91 18.49 -7.39
N SER A 75 14.38 19.41 -8.23
CA SER A 75 14.23 19.25 -9.68
C SER A 75 15.26 18.28 -10.23
N TYR A 76 14.81 17.14 -10.78
CA TYR A 76 15.67 16.18 -11.46
C TYR A 76 16.38 16.83 -12.65
N ALA A 77 15.66 17.65 -13.42
CA ALA A 77 16.18 18.38 -14.58
C ALA A 77 17.42 19.22 -14.23
N LYS A 78 17.39 19.91 -13.09
CA LYS A 78 18.47 20.77 -12.64
C LYS A 78 19.67 19.99 -12.09
N ALA A 79 19.43 18.82 -11.50
CA ALA A 79 20.48 18.03 -10.84
C ALA A 79 21.14 17.00 -11.76
N PHE A 80 20.37 16.37 -12.65
CA PHE A 80 20.78 15.19 -13.42
C PHE A 80 20.58 15.32 -14.93
N GLY A 81 19.89 16.38 -15.39
CA GLY A 81 19.53 16.56 -16.80
C GLY A 81 18.11 16.11 -17.11
N PRO A 82 17.72 16.04 -18.40
CA PRO A 82 16.32 15.94 -18.81
C PRO A 82 15.61 14.74 -18.19
N ARG A 83 14.34 14.93 -17.83
CA ARG A 83 13.50 13.87 -17.29
C ARG A 83 13.35 12.72 -18.29
N LYS A 84 13.35 11.50 -17.76
CA LYS A 84 13.11 10.30 -18.57
C LYS A 84 11.62 10.00 -18.60
N ILE A 85 11.12 9.63 -19.78
CA ILE A 85 9.75 9.15 -19.93
C ILE A 85 9.61 7.83 -19.17
N LEU A 86 8.50 7.68 -18.45
CA LEU A 86 8.17 6.44 -17.74
C LEU A 86 7.84 5.37 -18.78
N THR A 87 8.62 4.29 -18.79
CA THR A 87 8.44 3.16 -19.72
C THR A 87 7.69 2.01 -19.05
N PRO A 88 6.99 1.14 -19.81
CA PRO A 88 6.37 -0.06 -19.25
C PRO A 88 7.36 -0.98 -18.54
N GLN A 89 8.59 -1.11 -19.08
CA GLN A 89 9.65 -1.86 -18.43
C GLN A 89 9.96 -1.29 -17.04
N ARG A 90 10.08 0.03 -16.93
CA ARG A 90 10.36 0.69 -15.64
C ARG A 90 9.23 0.48 -14.63
N VAL A 91 7.98 0.51 -15.09
CA VAL A 91 6.81 0.18 -14.24
C VAL A 91 6.91 -1.26 -13.73
N ASN A 92 7.21 -2.22 -14.60
CA ASN A 92 7.36 -3.62 -14.23
C ASN A 92 8.52 -3.85 -13.24
N GLU A 93 9.63 -3.14 -13.41
CA GLU A 93 10.74 -3.18 -12.45
C GLU A 93 10.30 -2.75 -11.05
N LEU A 94 9.61 -1.60 -10.95
CA LEU A 94 9.15 -1.05 -9.67
C LEU A 94 8.18 -2.01 -8.96
N TRP A 95 7.21 -2.56 -9.69
CA TRP A 95 6.28 -3.55 -9.15
C TRP A 95 6.95 -4.88 -8.80
N GLY A 96 7.90 -5.33 -9.63
CA GLY A 96 8.68 -6.54 -9.35
C GLY A 96 9.46 -6.44 -8.05
N ILE A 97 10.02 -5.26 -7.73
CA ILE A 97 10.71 -5.05 -6.46
C ILE A 97 9.72 -5.07 -5.28
N ILE A 98 8.61 -4.35 -5.39
CA ILE A 98 7.60 -4.28 -4.32
C ILE A 98 7.05 -5.68 -3.99
N ASN A 99 6.76 -6.48 -5.00
CA ASN A 99 6.18 -7.81 -4.80
C ASN A 99 7.20 -8.80 -4.20
N LYS A 100 8.48 -8.74 -4.61
CA LYS A 100 9.54 -9.57 -4.01
C LYS A 100 9.78 -9.25 -2.54
N ASN A 101 9.71 -7.98 -2.16
CA ASN A 101 9.86 -7.57 -0.77
C ASN A 101 8.74 -8.17 0.10
N ASN A 102 7.50 -8.27 -0.42
CA ASN A 102 6.40 -8.89 0.31
C ASN A 102 6.59 -10.41 0.53
N GLU A 103 7.20 -11.12 -0.42
CA GLU A 103 7.49 -12.56 -0.29
C GLU A 103 8.54 -12.85 0.80
N ALA A 104 9.58 -12.01 0.91
CA ALA A 104 10.62 -12.14 1.93
C ALA A 104 10.13 -11.82 3.36
N ILE A 105 9.16 -10.91 3.50
CA ILE A 105 8.56 -10.56 4.80
C ILE A 105 7.68 -11.72 5.30
N ASN A 106 6.95 -12.40 4.42
CA ASN A 106 6.07 -13.52 4.76
C ASN A 106 6.82 -14.82 5.11
N THR A 107 8.09 -14.97 4.74
CA THR A 107 8.90 -16.14 5.11
C THR A 107 9.55 -15.99 6.49
N THR A 108 9.77 -14.76 6.97
CA THR A 108 10.44 -14.51 8.25
C THR A 108 9.46 -14.52 9.43
N SER A 109 8.19 -14.15 9.21
CA SER A 109 7.15 -14.16 10.27
C SER A 109 6.67 -15.55 10.69
N ASN A 110 6.90 -16.59 9.88
CA ASN A 110 6.40 -17.96 10.15
C ASN A 110 7.40 -18.83 10.96
N THR A 111 8.59 -18.34 11.28
CA THR A 111 9.62 -19.12 12.00
C THR A 111 9.68 -18.79 13.51
N THR A 112 9.05 -17.71 13.99
CA THR A 112 9.12 -17.34 15.41
C THR A 112 7.95 -17.85 16.26
N SER A 113 6.91 -18.43 15.65
CA SER A 113 5.72 -18.91 16.40
C SER A 113 5.81 -20.35 16.91
N ASN A 114 6.88 -21.11 16.62
CA ASN A 114 6.99 -22.53 16.99
C ASN A 114 8.15 -22.82 17.97
N LEU A 115 8.32 -21.99 19.01
CA LEU A 115 9.28 -22.32 20.08
C LEU A 115 8.81 -21.92 21.48
N ILE A 116 7.53 -22.12 21.80
CA ILE A 116 7.09 -22.17 23.21
C ILE A 116 5.97 -23.20 23.33
N SER A 117 6.31 -24.40 23.80
CA SER A 117 5.64 -25.07 24.93
C SER A 117 5.97 -26.56 24.92
N ASP A 118 6.91 -26.97 25.77
CA ASP A 118 6.85 -28.30 26.37
C ASP A 118 7.42 -28.22 27.78
N THR A 119 6.55 -27.90 28.73
CA THR A 119 6.71 -28.38 30.09
C THR A 119 5.34 -28.52 30.74
N LYS A 120 5.10 -29.75 31.22
CA LYS A 120 4.05 -30.23 32.13
C LYS A 120 2.74 -30.67 31.50
N SER A 121 2.73 -31.96 31.19
CA SER A 121 1.59 -32.85 31.40
C SER A 121 1.09 -32.74 32.83
N ASP A 122 -0.20 -32.48 33.02
CA ASP A 122 -1.01 -33.20 33.99
C ASP A 122 -2.48 -33.18 33.52
N THR A 123 -2.97 -34.41 33.34
CA THR A 123 -4.33 -34.84 33.05
C THR A 123 -5.38 -34.29 34.03
N SER A 124 -6.57 -33.92 33.54
CA SER A 124 -7.87 -34.53 33.92
C SER A 124 -9.09 -33.77 33.33
N SER A 125 -10.09 -34.57 32.92
CA SER A 125 -11.56 -34.28 32.94
C SER A 125 -12.26 -33.72 31.68
N ILE A 126 -12.72 -34.65 30.82
CA ILE A 126 -14.13 -34.98 30.48
C ILE A 126 -15.13 -33.78 30.39
N THR A 127 -15.76 -33.50 29.25
CA THR A 127 -17.03 -34.12 28.80
C THR A 127 -17.31 -33.84 27.32
N ASN A 128 -17.84 -34.86 26.64
CA ASN A 128 -18.37 -34.82 25.28
C ASN A 128 -19.75 -34.13 25.23
N PHE A 129 -20.03 -33.40 24.15
CA PHE A 129 -21.37 -33.21 23.62
C PHE A 129 -21.33 -33.30 22.09
N ASP A 130 -21.78 -34.44 21.58
CA ASP A 130 -22.23 -34.62 20.20
C ASP A 130 -23.58 -33.90 20.00
N ASN A 131 -23.77 -33.31 18.82
CA ASN A 131 -24.88 -33.56 17.89
C ASN A 131 -24.78 -32.55 16.73
N ASN A 132 -24.50 -33.01 15.51
CA ASN A 132 -25.50 -33.28 14.44
C ASN A 132 -26.25 -32.00 14.00
N LYS A 133 -26.54 -31.67 12.75
CA LYS A 133 -26.33 -32.22 11.39
C LYS A 133 -27.40 -31.52 10.54
N ASP A 134 -27.05 -31.16 9.31
CA ASP A 134 -27.97 -30.88 8.19
C ASP A 134 -28.92 -29.67 8.33
N THR A 135 -29.38 -28.97 7.31
CA THR A 135 -29.28 -28.97 5.84
C THR A 135 -30.05 -27.73 5.34
N ASN A 136 -29.92 -27.45 4.03
CA ASN A 136 -30.95 -26.86 3.15
C ASN A 136 -31.19 -25.33 3.23
N LYS A 137 -31.61 -24.62 2.19
CA LYS A 137 -31.79 -24.82 0.73
C LYS A 137 -32.46 -23.53 0.24
N SER A 138 -31.99 -23.01 -0.91
CA SER A 138 -32.70 -22.23 -1.94
C SER A 138 -33.78 -21.19 -1.57
N THR A 139 -33.68 -19.97 -2.09
CA THR A 139 -34.79 -19.40 -2.89
C THR A 139 -34.31 -18.34 -3.89
N GLU A 140 -34.62 -18.55 -5.17
CA GLU A 140 -34.70 -17.55 -6.23
C GLU A 140 -35.81 -16.53 -5.94
N ASN A 141 -35.69 -15.28 -6.42
CA ASN A 141 -36.77 -14.70 -7.22
C ASN A 141 -36.35 -13.49 -8.07
N ASN A 142 -36.79 -13.53 -9.32
CA ASN A 142 -36.68 -12.52 -10.36
C ASN A 142 -37.69 -11.38 -10.13
N ASN A 143 -37.40 -10.19 -10.66
CA ASN A 143 -38.48 -9.41 -11.28
C ASN A 143 -38.01 -8.55 -12.47
N LYS A 144 -38.79 -8.65 -13.54
CA LYS A 144 -38.55 -8.17 -14.91
C LYS A 144 -39.51 -7.01 -15.21
N GLN A 145 -39.02 -6.04 -15.98
CA GLN A 145 -39.77 -5.22 -16.96
C GLN A 145 -40.99 -4.40 -16.52
N GLN A 146 -40.92 -3.09 -16.75
CA GLN A 146 -41.98 -2.38 -17.50
C GLN A 146 -41.38 -1.41 -18.54
N LYS A 147 -41.75 -1.67 -19.79
CA LYS A 147 -41.71 -0.78 -20.97
C LYS A 147 -42.99 0.06 -20.96
N ASN A 148 -42.90 1.31 -21.45
CA ASN A 148 -43.89 2.04 -22.27
C ASN A 148 -43.47 3.53 -22.29
N LYS A 149 -43.70 4.37 -23.30
CA LYS A 149 -43.98 4.32 -24.74
C LYS A 149 -44.11 5.80 -25.14
N GLN A 150 -43.55 6.16 -26.29
CA GLN A 150 -44.03 7.15 -27.27
C GLN A 150 -44.52 8.54 -26.83
N GLY A 151 -43.96 9.56 -27.51
CA GLY A 151 -44.53 10.88 -27.66
C GLY A 151 -43.85 11.62 -28.82
N GLU A 152 -44.24 11.29 -30.05
CA GLU A 152 -44.17 12.21 -31.20
C GLU A 152 -45.16 13.36 -30.95
N HIS A 153 -44.78 14.62 -31.20
CA HIS A 153 -45.42 15.56 -32.14
C HIS A 153 -45.02 17.04 -31.91
N ASN A 154 -44.68 17.67 -33.04
CA ASN A 154 -45.00 19.03 -33.49
C ASN A 154 -44.39 20.27 -32.81
N GLY A 155 -43.74 21.08 -33.66
CA GLY A 155 -43.35 22.47 -33.43
C GLY A 155 -42.23 22.88 -34.37
#